data_AF-A0A818W1E7-F1
#
_entry.id   AF-A0A818W1E7-F1
#
_cell.length_a   1.000
_cell.length_b   1.000
_cell.length_c   1.000
_cell.angle_alpha   90.00
_cell.angle_beta   90.00
_cell.angle_gamma   90.00
#
_symmetry.space_group_name_H-M   'P 1'
#
loop_
_entity.id
_entity.type
_entity.pdbx_description
1 polymer ?
#
loop_
_entity_poly.entity_id
_entity_poly.type
_entity_poly.pdbx_seq_one_letter_code
_entity_poly.pdbx_strand_id
1 'polypeptide(L)'
;MYQTGATSSISVVVDDFNKDHRLDIVVVNNDTGAINILFGRYEGFQNQTRYSVGSNPQSVAIGDVNNDTRLDIVVANLGSNDVSILLGYGNGSFENQTRYSVGSSPQSVAIGDVNNDARLDIVVANLENDNERACTFDDVQQMNYLECVIKETLRLLPSVPIIGREIQETFQYGHFS
;
A
#
# COMPACT_ATOMS: atom_id res chain seq x y z
N MET A 1 -2.86 7.76 -30.78
CA MET A 1 -3.76 7.94 -29.62
C MET A 1 -3.69 6.66 -28.81
N TYR A 2 -2.92 6.64 -27.73
CA TYR A 2 -2.76 5.43 -26.90
C TYR A 2 -4.01 5.29 -26.03
N GLN A 3 -4.85 4.30 -26.32
CA GLN A 3 -6.01 3.99 -25.51
C GLN A 3 -5.53 3.25 -24.25
N THR A 4 -5.93 3.72 -23.07
CA THR A 4 -5.68 3.08 -21.77
C THR A 4 -6.46 1.76 -21.58
N GLY A 5 -7.20 1.33 -22.60
CA GLY A 5 -7.94 0.07 -22.62
C GLY A 5 -9.20 0.04 -21.75
N ALA A 6 -9.61 1.16 -21.16
CA ALA A 6 -10.77 1.23 -20.27
C ALA A 6 -11.64 2.47 -20.51
N THR A 7 -12.92 2.33 -20.19
CA THR A 7 -13.96 3.38 -20.29
C THR A 7 -14.12 4.20 -19.01
N SER A 8 -13.46 3.78 -17.91
CA SER A 8 -13.63 4.33 -16.56
C SER A 8 -12.31 4.24 -15.76
N SER A 9 -11.29 4.99 -16.16
CA SER A 9 -10.07 5.12 -15.34
C SER A 9 -10.36 6.00 -14.12
N ILE A 10 -10.06 5.51 -12.93
CA ILE A 10 -10.43 6.17 -11.66
C ILE A 10 -9.22 6.71 -10.90
N SER A 11 -8.03 6.13 -11.10
CA SER A 11 -6.81 6.54 -10.41
C SER A 11 -5.57 6.26 -11.28
N VAL A 12 -4.56 7.12 -11.16
CA VAL A 12 -3.28 7.03 -11.87
C VAL A 12 -2.11 7.40 -10.95
N VAL A 13 -0.95 6.79 -11.18
CA VAL A 13 0.33 7.18 -10.57
C VAL A 13 1.40 7.22 -11.65
N VAL A 14 2.43 8.06 -11.43
CA VAL A 14 3.47 8.35 -12.40
C VAL A 14 4.83 8.29 -11.70
N ASP A 15 5.73 7.45 -12.19
CA ASP A 15 7.11 7.33 -11.72
C ASP A 15 7.97 6.55 -12.74
N ASP A 16 9.28 6.46 -12.52
CA ASP A 16 10.21 5.65 -13.33
C ASP A 16 10.32 4.22 -12.76
N PHE A 17 9.38 3.35 -13.16
CA PHE A 17 9.28 1.98 -12.60
C PHE A 17 10.34 1.03 -13.17
N ASN A 18 10.94 1.37 -14.30
CA ASN A 18 11.95 0.56 -14.98
C ASN A 18 13.38 1.13 -14.90
N LYS A 19 13.56 2.26 -14.21
CA LYS A 19 14.83 2.97 -14.01
C LYS A 19 15.49 3.40 -15.32
N ASP A 20 14.70 3.76 -16.32
CA ASP A 20 15.18 4.23 -17.62
C ASP A 20 15.27 5.77 -17.76
N HIS A 21 15.03 6.47 -16.65
CA HIS A 21 14.97 7.93 -16.50
C HIS A 21 13.86 8.60 -17.29
N ARG A 22 12.80 7.86 -17.62
CA ARG A 22 11.55 8.41 -18.15
C ARG A 22 10.40 8.02 -17.22
N LEU A 23 9.41 8.90 -17.18
CA LEU A 23 8.21 8.64 -16.40
C LEU A 23 7.32 7.64 -17.13
N ASP A 24 6.90 6.63 -16.39
CA ASP A 24 5.89 5.66 -16.77
C ASP A 24 4.58 5.97 -16.04
N ILE A 25 3.49 5.32 -16.46
CA ILE A 25 2.16 5.52 -15.88
C ILE A 25 1.56 4.18 -15.48
N VAL A 26 1.03 4.09 -14.27
CA VAL A 26 0.13 3.02 -13.86
C VAL A 26 -1.29 3.57 -13.82
N VAL A 27 -2.23 2.85 -14.44
CA VAL A 27 -3.64 3.23 -14.53
C VAL A 27 -4.50 2.14 -13.90
N VAL A 28 -5.40 2.55 -13.01
CA VAL A 28 -6.42 1.69 -12.42
C VAL A 28 -7.71 1.74 -13.23
N ASN A 29 -8.24 0.56 -13.54
CA ASN A 29 -9.48 0.42 -14.31
C ASN A 29 -10.49 -0.41 -13.49
N ASN A 30 -11.51 0.27 -12.95
CA ASN A 30 -12.48 -0.32 -12.04
C ASN A 30 -13.25 -1.52 -12.63
N ASP A 31 -13.50 -1.52 -13.94
CA ASP A 31 -14.34 -2.56 -14.58
C ASP A 31 -13.59 -3.86 -14.91
N THR A 32 -12.25 -3.89 -14.75
CA THR A 32 -11.42 -4.94 -15.38
C THR A 32 -10.66 -5.84 -14.41
N GLY A 33 -10.74 -5.56 -13.10
CA GLY A 33 -9.98 -6.27 -12.06
C GLY A 33 -8.47 -6.27 -12.35
N ALA A 34 -7.96 -5.19 -12.94
CA ALA A 34 -6.59 -5.08 -13.39
C ALA A 34 -6.11 -3.63 -13.39
N ILE A 35 -4.78 -3.50 -13.31
CA ILE A 35 -4.06 -2.26 -13.62
C ILE A 35 -3.31 -2.41 -14.94
N ASN A 36 -3.10 -1.29 -15.63
CA ASN A 36 -2.29 -1.22 -16.84
C ASN A 36 -1.09 -0.32 -16.59
N ILE A 37 0.08 -0.74 -17.06
CA ILE A 37 1.33 0.01 -16.96
C ILE A 37 1.77 0.41 -18.36
N LEU A 38 2.03 1.69 -18.57
CA LEU A 38 2.47 2.29 -19.82
C LEU A 38 3.87 2.86 -19.61
N PHE A 39 4.88 2.23 -20.22
CA PHE A 39 6.26 2.68 -20.10
C PHE A 39 6.57 3.87 -21.03
N GLY A 40 7.25 4.88 -20.52
CA GLY A 40 7.63 6.08 -21.24
C GLY A 40 8.69 5.81 -22.32
N ARG A 41 8.55 6.48 -23.46
CA ARG A 41 9.55 6.58 -24.54
C ARG A 41 9.64 8.02 -25.03
N TYR A 42 10.69 8.33 -25.80
CA TYR A 42 10.89 9.65 -26.38
C TYR A 42 9.70 10.15 -27.24
N GLU A 43 8.99 9.23 -27.89
CA GLU A 43 7.87 9.55 -28.79
C GLU A 43 6.50 9.15 -28.25
N GLY A 44 6.38 8.87 -26.94
CA GLY A 44 5.11 8.49 -26.32
C GLY A 44 5.25 7.33 -25.35
N PHE A 45 4.39 6.32 -25.48
CA PHE A 45 4.34 5.17 -24.56
C PHE A 45 4.48 3.84 -25.30
N GLN A 46 5.00 2.84 -24.59
CA GLN A 46 4.99 1.45 -25.02
C GLN A 46 3.57 0.86 -25.00
N ASN A 47 3.42 -0.34 -25.57
CA ASN A 47 2.21 -1.13 -25.35
C ASN A 47 2.01 -1.37 -23.85
N GLN A 48 0.75 -1.26 -23.41
CA GLN A 48 0.40 -1.46 -22.02
C GLN A 48 0.70 -2.89 -21.57
N THR A 49 1.30 -3.02 -20.39
CA THR A 49 1.42 -4.29 -19.67
C THR A 49 0.32 -4.36 -18.63
N ARG A 50 -0.40 -5.49 -18.55
CA ARG A 50 -1.55 -5.64 -17.67
C ARG A 50 -1.21 -6.57 -16.51
N TYR A 51 -1.59 -6.16 -15.31
CA TYR A 51 -1.47 -6.97 -14.09
C TYR A 51 -2.83 -7.15 -13.43
N SER A 52 -3.13 -8.40 -13.05
CA SER A 52 -4.36 -8.74 -12.33
C SER A 52 -4.31 -8.22 -10.90
N VAL A 53 -5.40 -7.58 -10.47
CA VAL A 53 -5.61 -7.14 -9.08
C VAL A 53 -6.92 -7.74 -8.53
N GLY A 54 -7.44 -7.21 -7.41
CA GLY A 54 -8.77 -7.56 -6.91
C GLY A 54 -9.90 -7.00 -7.75
N SER A 55 -11.14 -7.22 -7.34
CA SER A 55 -12.32 -6.77 -8.09
C SER A 55 -12.69 -5.31 -7.76
N ASN A 56 -13.16 -4.57 -8.77
CA ASN A 56 -13.52 -3.16 -8.66
C ASN A 56 -12.42 -2.30 -7.98
N PRO A 57 -11.20 -2.26 -8.56
CA PRO A 57 -10.12 -1.44 -8.00
C PRO A 57 -10.44 0.06 -8.09
N GLN A 58 -10.16 0.79 -7.01
CA GLN A 58 -10.54 2.21 -6.84
C GLN A 58 -9.36 3.15 -6.63
N SER A 59 -8.24 2.69 -6.07
CA SER A 59 -7.10 3.56 -5.79
C SER A 59 -5.80 2.80 -5.97
N VAL A 60 -4.75 3.51 -6.37
CA VAL A 60 -3.39 3.00 -6.43
C VAL A 60 -2.43 3.94 -5.71
N ALA A 61 -1.47 3.36 -5.00
CA ALA A 61 -0.32 4.04 -4.42
C ALA A 61 0.95 3.26 -4.74
N ILE A 62 2.09 3.95 -4.70
CA ILE A 62 3.41 3.36 -4.99
C ILE A 62 4.42 3.70 -3.90
N GLY A 63 5.33 2.79 -3.64
CA GLY A 63 6.38 2.92 -2.64
C GLY A 63 7.13 1.61 -2.46
N ASP A 64 8.30 1.68 -1.84
CA ASP A 64 9.10 0.50 -1.45
C ASP A 64 8.56 -0.09 -0.15
N VAL A 65 7.52 -0.93 -0.24
CA VAL A 65 6.79 -1.44 0.94
C VAL A 65 7.42 -2.69 1.54
N ASN A 66 8.37 -3.32 0.83
CA ASN A 66 9.17 -4.44 1.31
C ASN A 66 10.61 -4.06 1.68
N ASN A 67 11.00 -2.78 1.50
CA ASN A 67 12.33 -2.23 1.78
C ASN A 67 13.45 -2.91 0.96
N ASP A 68 13.18 -3.16 -0.32
CA ASP A 68 14.12 -3.74 -1.29
C ASP A 68 14.71 -2.73 -2.29
N THR A 69 14.41 -1.45 -2.13
CA THR A 69 14.82 -0.30 -2.95
C THR A 69 14.20 -0.25 -4.36
N ARG A 70 13.04 -0.89 -4.53
CA ARG A 70 12.27 -0.90 -5.78
C ARG A 70 10.85 -0.41 -5.49
N LEU A 71 10.25 0.19 -6.51
CA LEU A 71 8.86 0.64 -6.41
C LEU A 71 7.94 -0.57 -6.47
N ASP A 72 7.12 -0.73 -5.45
CA ASP A 72 5.99 -1.63 -5.43
C ASP A 72 4.70 -0.88 -5.74
N ILE A 73 3.67 -1.63 -6.13
CA ILE A 73 2.33 -1.09 -6.40
C ILE A 73 1.34 -1.66 -5.38
N VAL A 74 0.55 -0.79 -4.76
CA VAL A 74 -0.53 -1.16 -3.85
C VAL A 74 -1.86 -0.64 -4.41
N VAL A 75 -2.85 -1.51 -4.52
CA VAL A 75 -4.16 -1.20 -5.11
C VAL A 75 -5.27 -1.52 -4.12
N ALA A 76 -6.15 -0.56 -3.85
CA ALA A 76 -7.38 -0.77 -3.08
C ALA A 76 -8.48 -1.34 -3.98
N ASN A 77 -9.05 -2.48 -3.59
CA ASN A 77 -10.07 -3.19 -4.36
C ASN A 77 -11.41 -3.19 -3.63
N LEU A 78 -12.27 -2.25 -3.99
CA LEU A 78 -13.56 -2.05 -3.33
C LEU A 78 -14.45 -3.30 -3.43
N GLY A 79 -14.46 -3.94 -4.59
CA GLY A 79 -15.35 -5.07 -4.87
C GLY A 79 -14.94 -6.36 -4.16
N SER A 80 -13.66 -6.51 -3.84
CA SER A 80 -13.13 -7.69 -3.14
C SER A 80 -12.80 -7.45 -1.67
N ASN A 81 -13.00 -6.25 -1.14
CA ASN A 81 -12.74 -5.90 0.26
C ASN A 81 -11.29 -6.21 0.69
N ASP A 82 -10.34 -5.96 -0.22
CA ASP A 82 -8.92 -6.21 -0.01
C ASP A 82 -8.05 -5.16 -0.69
N VAL A 83 -6.76 -5.19 -0.36
CA VAL A 83 -5.71 -4.57 -1.16
C VAL A 83 -4.90 -5.62 -1.91
N SER A 84 -4.48 -5.30 -3.13
CA SER A 84 -3.49 -6.06 -3.88
C SER A 84 -2.14 -5.36 -3.77
N ILE A 85 -1.09 -6.12 -3.46
CA ILE A 85 0.30 -5.65 -3.47
C ILE A 85 1.06 -6.41 -4.56
N LEU A 86 1.72 -5.66 -5.43
CA LEU A 86 2.54 -6.17 -6.52
C LEU A 86 3.97 -5.68 -6.29
N LEU A 87 4.86 -6.61 -5.93
CA LEU A 87 6.25 -6.30 -5.64
C LEU A 87 7.04 -6.06 -6.93
N GLY A 88 7.82 -4.99 -6.96
CA GLY A 88 8.57 -4.57 -8.14
C GLY A 88 9.90 -5.29 -8.28
N TYR A 89 10.23 -5.70 -9.51
CA TYR A 89 11.59 -6.15 -9.84
C TYR A 89 12.54 -5.00 -10.21
N GLY A 90 12.04 -3.76 -10.26
CA GLY A 90 12.83 -2.55 -10.57
C GLY A 90 13.21 -2.40 -12.05
N ASN A 91 12.67 -3.25 -12.93
CA ASN A 91 12.84 -3.21 -14.38
C ASN A 91 11.49 -2.99 -15.10
N GLY A 92 10.48 -2.48 -14.37
CA GLY A 92 9.11 -2.33 -14.84
C GLY A 92 8.26 -3.60 -14.76
N SER A 93 8.82 -4.76 -14.40
CA SER A 93 8.02 -5.96 -14.14
C SER A 93 7.72 -6.14 -12.66
N PHE A 94 6.59 -6.80 -12.37
CA PHE A 94 6.08 -7.01 -11.02
C PHE A 94 5.74 -8.47 -10.77
N GLU A 95 5.77 -8.86 -9.50
CA GLU A 95 5.23 -10.12 -9.02
C GLU A 95 3.73 -10.24 -9.23
N ASN A 96 3.23 -11.47 -9.16
CA ASN A 96 1.80 -11.69 -9.03
C ASN A 96 1.30 -11.04 -7.74
N GLN A 97 0.09 -10.48 -7.80
CA GLN A 97 -0.51 -9.84 -6.64
C GLN A 97 -0.54 -10.76 -5.41
N THR A 98 -0.15 -10.20 -4.27
CA THR A 98 -0.53 -10.72 -2.95
C THR A 98 -1.71 -9.92 -2.44
N ARG A 99 -2.73 -10.57 -1.89
CA ARG A 99 -3.98 -9.92 -1.46
C ARG A 99 -4.10 -9.96 0.05
N TYR A 100 -4.51 -8.83 0.63
CA TYR A 100 -4.74 -8.70 2.05
C TYR A 100 -6.12 -8.12 2.30
N SER A 101 -6.95 -8.83 3.05
CA SER A 101 -8.26 -8.33 3.48
C SER A 101 -8.05 -7.12 4.38
N VAL A 102 -8.73 -6.02 4.08
CA VAL A 102 -8.60 -4.74 4.82
C VAL A 102 -9.96 -4.27 5.32
N GLY A 103 -10.89 -5.22 5.45
CA GLY A 103 -12.29 -4.92 5.67
C GLY A 103 -12.98 -4.35 4.44
N SER A 104 -14.14 -3.80 4.69
CA SER A 104 -15.19 -3.52 3.74
C SER A 104 -15.05 -2.20 2.99
N SER A 105 -15.34 -2.23 1.68
CA SER A 105 -15.35 -1.08 0.79
C SER A 105 -14.10 -0.19 0.85
N PRO A 106 -12.88 -0.74 0.67
CA PRO A 106 -11.66 0.08 0.59
C PRO A 106 -11.74 1.01 -0.62
N GLN A 107 -11.65 2.32 -0.37
CA GLN A 107 -11.82 3.36 -1.39
C GLN A 107 -10.49 4.02 -1.77
N SER A 108 -9.63 4.26 -0.78
CA SER A 108 -8.36 4.95 -0.98
C SER A 108 -7.23 4.22 -0.28
N VAL A 109 -6.05 4.27 -0.89
CA VAL A 109 -4.80 3.78 -0.28
C VAL A 109 -3.72 4.85 -0.35
N ALA A 110 -2.93 4.96 0.71
CA ALA A 110 -1.76 5.82 0.80
C ALA A 110 -0.58 5.03 1.37
N ILE A 111 0.64 5.48 1.05
CA ILE A 111 1.88 4.90 1.55
C ILE A 111 2.71 5.99 2.21
N GLY A 112 3.25 5.71 3.38
CA GLY A 112 4.12 6.62 4.13
C GLY A 112 4.61 5.99 5.43
N ASP A 113 5.71 6.48 5.98
CA ASP A 113 6.15 6.09 7.32
C ASP A 113 5.29 6.83 8.36
N VAL A 114 4.21 6.20 8.81
CA VAL A 114 3.22 6.85 9.69
C VAL A 114 3.53 6.62 11.17
N ASN A 115 4.32 5.60 11.48
CA ASN A 115 4.74 5.28 12.85
C ASN A 115 6.18 5.69 13.17
N ASN A 116 6.88 6.32 12.21
CA ASN A 116 8.23 6.84 12.34
C ASN A 116 9.27 5.74 12.66
N ASP A 117 9.12 4.55 12.07
CA ASP A 117 10.05 3.43 12.21
C ASP A 117 11.00 3.26 11.02
N ALA A 118 11.01 4.24 10.12
CA ALA A 118 11.78 4.27 8.88
C ALA A 118 11.39 3.19 7.86
N ARG A 119 10.21 2.57 8.00
CA ARG A 119 9.62 1.69 6.98
C ARG A 119 8.33 2.31 6.48
N LEU A 120 8.05 2.10 5.19
CA LEU A 120 6.78 2.55 4.63
C LEU A 120 5.64 1.68 5.14
N ASP A 121 4.61 2.33 5.66
CA ASP A 121 3.35 1.71 6.03
C ASP A 121 2.33 1.89 4.89
N ILE A 122 1.45 0.91 4.75
CA ILE A 122 0.26 1.00 3.89
C ILE A 122 -0.91 1.43 4.75
N VAL A 123 -1.61 2.48 4.31
CA VAL A 123 -2.82 3.01 4.98
C VAL A 123 -4.00 2.90 4.03
N VAL A 124 -5.09 2.30 4.49
CA VAL A 124 -6.30 2.09 3.69
C VAL A 124 -7.50 2.74 4.36
N ALA A 125 -8.18 3.60 3.60
CA ALA A 125 -9.43 4.22 3.99
C ALA A 125 -10.61 3.46 3.37
N ASN A 126 -11.53 3.04 4.23
CA ASN A 126 -12.71 2.26 3.89
C ASN A 126 -13.97 3.10 4.03
N LEU A 127 -14.95 2.89 3.16
CA LEU A 127 -16.16 3.72 3.08
C LEU A 127 -17.32 3.24 3.98
N GLU A 128 -17.13 2.35 4.95
CA GLU A 128 -18.29 1.85 5.69
C GLU A 128 -18.94 2.86 6.65
N ASN A 129 -20.26 2.71 6.79
CA ASN A 129 -21.18 3.53 7.58
C ASN A 129 -20.87 3.46 9.08
N ASP A 130 -19.73 4.00 9.52
CA ASP A 130 -19.39 4.10 10.94
C ASP A 130 -20.28 5.15 11.62
N ASN A 131 -21.53 4.74 11.88
CA ASN A 131 -22.52 5.50 12.61
C ASN A 131 -22.21 5.54 14.12
N GLU A 132 -21.04 5.07 14.58
CA GLU A 132 -20.82 4.82 16.02
C GLU A 132 -19.77 5.69 16.71
N ARG A 133 -18.85 6.40 16.02
CA ARG A 133 -18.13 7.52 16.66
C ARG A 133 -17.36 8.40 15.67
N ALA A 134 -17.43 9.72 15.86
CA ALA A 134 -16.52 10.67 15.19
C ALA A 134 -15.11 10.59 15.81
N CYS A 135 -14.07 10.67 14.98
CA CYS A 135 -12.66 10.73 15.42
C CYS A 135 -12.40 11.97 16.30
N THR A 136 -11.77 11.79 17.45
CA THR A 136 -11.28 12.90 18.30
C THR A 136 -9.77 13.12 18.16
N PHE A 137 -9.24 14.19 18.75
CA PHE A 137 -7.78 14.46 18.72
C PHE A 137 -6.99 13.52 19.64
N ASP A 138 -7.60 13.09 20.76
CA ASP A 138 -7.00 12.14 21.71
C ASP A 138 -6.88 10.74 21.11
N ASP A 139 -7.84 10.40 20.25
CA ASP A 139 -7.89 9.18 19.45
C ASP A 139 -6.71 9.07 18.44
N VAL A 140 -6.26 10.21 17.89
CA VAL A 140 -5.07 10.32 17.02
C VAL A 140 -3.77 10.28 17.82
N GLN A 141 -3.75 10.91 19.01
CA GLN A 141 -2.58 10.97 19.88
C GLN A 141 -2.26 9.65 20.58
N GLN A 142 -3.28 8.86 20.93
CA GLN A 142 -3.13 7.58 21.63
C GLN A 142 -3.15 6.37 20.68
N MET A 143 -3.29 6.59 19.38
CA MET A 143 -3.50 5.55 18.37
C MET A 143 -4.70 4.61 18.63
N ASN A 144 -5.59 4.96 19.56
CA ASN A 144 -6.70 4.11 20.00
C ASN A 144 -7.92 4.11 19.03
N TYR A 145 -7.89 4.95 17.99
CA TYR A 145 -8.99 5.11 17.02
C TYR A 145 -8.46 5.31 15.59
N LEU A 146 -7.38 4.61 15.25
CA LEU A 146 -7.00 4.41 13.85
C LEU A 146 -8.11 3.71 13.03
N GLU A 147 -9.17 3.18 13.65
CA GLU A 147 -10.21 2.39 12.96
C GLU A 147 -11.04 3.15 11.91
N CYS A 148 -11.17 4.48 12.00
CA CYS A 148 -11.96 5.25 11.02
C CYS A 148 -11.16 5.64 9.76
N VAL A 149 -9.82 5.59 9.81
CA VAL A 149 -8.94 6.03 8.71
C VAL A 149 -7.93 4.95 8.28
N ILE A 150 -7.67 3.95 9.13
CA ILE A 150 -6.64 2.93 8.91
C ILE A 150 -7.19 1.59 9.39
N LYS A 151 -7.80 0.82 8.48
CA LYS A 151 -8.26 -0.54 8.80
C LYS A 151 -7.16 -1.59 8.78
N GLU A 152 -5.94 -1.30 8.32
CA GLU A 152 -4.79 -2.18 8.55
C GLU A 152 -3.45 -1.53 8.15
N THR A 153 -2.48 -1.48 9.06
CA THR A 153 -1.07 -1.25 8.72
C THR A 153 -0.45 -2.58 8.33
N LEU A 154 -0.41 -2.83 7.02
CA LEU A 154 0.15 -4.07 6.48
C LEU A 154 1.67 -3.96 6.36
N ARG A 155 2.39 -4.83 7.08
CA ARG A 155 3.83 -5.03 6.93
C ARG A 155 4.11 -6.34 6.22
N LEU A 156 5.01 -6.33 5.24
CA LEU A 156 5.40 -7.52 4.48
C LEU A 156 6.49 -8.40 5.14
N LEU A 157 6.85 -8.10 6.40
CA LEU A 157 7.57 -8.99 7.35
C LEU A 157 9.02 -9.41 6.98
N PRO A 158 9.87 -9.90 7.95
CA PRO A 158 9.52 -10.67 9.15
C PRO A 158 9.61 -9.92 10.48
N SER A 159 8.72 -10.30 11.39
CA SER A 159 8.92 -10.18 12.83
C SER A 159 10.24 -10.87 13.15
N VAL A 160 11.20 -10.14 13.71
CA VAL A 160 12.38 -10.78 14.31
C VAL A 160 11.87 -11.78 15.34
N PRO A 161 12.23 -13.08 15.28
CA PRO A 161 11.95 -13.97 16.39
C PRO A 161 12.68 -13.41 17.59
N ILE A 162 11.95 -13.00 18.62
CA ILE A 162 12.55 -12.76 19.93
C ILE A 162 13.04 -14.13 20.40
N ILE A 163 14.30 -14.44 20.11
CA ILE A 163 15.04 -15.45 20.86
C ILE A 163 15.15 -14.84 22.26
N GLY A 164 14.22 -15.23 23.13
CA GLY A 164 14.20 -14.84 24.53
C GLY A 164 15.51 -15.29 25.17
N ARG A 165 16.48 -14.38 25.24
CA ARG A 165 17.59 -14.51 26.17
C ARG A 165 17.11 -13.86 27.46
N GLU A 166 16.63 -14.70 28.37
CA GLU A 166 16.31 -14.34 29.75
C GLU A 166 17.58 -13.75 30.39
N ILE A 167 17.66 -12.42 30.46
CA ILE A 167 18.59 -11.73 31.35
C ILE A 167 17.81 -11.50 32.65
N GLN A 168 17.98 -12.42 33.60
CA GLN A 168 17.64 -12.18 35.00
C GLN A 168 18.60 -11.11 35.54
N GLU A 169 18.24 -9.84 35.42
CA GLU A 169 18.85 -8.80 36.23
C GLU A 169 17.93 -8.50 37.41
N THR A 170 18.34 -9.03 38.56
CA THR A 170 17.73 -8.76 39.87
C THR A 170 18.06 -7.31 40.26
N PHE A 171 17.09 -6.40 40.19
CA PHE A 171 17.24 -5.07 40.77
C PHE A 171 17.21 -5.16 42.31
N GLN A 172 18.40 -5.17 42.92
CA GLN A 172 18.56 -4.86 44.34
C GLN A 172 18.31 -3.35 44.53
N TYR A 173 17.17 -2.99 45.12
CA TYR A 173 16.92 -1.63 45.58
C TYR A 173 17.77 -1.36 46.83
N GLY A 174 18.87 -0.63 46.67
CA GLY A 174 19.59 -0.01 47.77
C GLY A 174 18.78 1.15 48.33
N HIS A 175 18.28 1.02 49.56
CA HIS A 175 17.73 2.13 50.33
C HIS A 175 18.88 2.99 50.86
N PHE A 176 18.86 4.28 50.50
CA PHE A 176 19.60 5.33 51.20
C PHE A 176 18.71 5.91 52.32
N SER A 177 19.41 6.32 53.40
CA SER A 177 19.00 6.90 54.69
C SER A 177 18.51 5.92 55.76
#